data_AF-A0A523P0C6-F1
#
_entry.id   AF-A0A523P0C6-F1
#
_cell.length_a   1.000
_cell.length_b   1.000
_cell.length_c   1.000
_cell.angle_alpha   90.00
_cell.angle_beta   90.00
_cell.angle_gamma   90.00
#
_symmetry.space_group_name_H-M   'P 1'
#
loop_
_entity.id
_entity.type
_entity.pdbx_description
1 polymer ?
#
loop_
_entity_poly.entity_id
_entity_poly.type
_entity_poly.pdbx_seq_one_letter_code
_entity_poly.pdbx_strand_id
1 'polypeptide(L)'
;MMEKAEGRAAGAVSLGLSLALAALLVVMTAMADPQPPAQTEPQRDEFSELDAPRQEPDLAAVYLPPPPVIAPAPKPAKESAEPPPEPPVAVPPVPEVAVAAATPPVPRTPKPPPQAKPTPLPKPIAITPDSIRDGRALLRLLERGEGPDIEIAWPAAAADRAELYRLFSDCFGMRTVIMSAGGEMYGAGSFNNDLYSGFVRQPAGGLSARERGRVYAIRDRYGIEEGQVLRLLPRRVDAIFLGALQRIAGDSFDKGVRIRARYRAVAAGIEVADINVDGRAIAEIIVLPYTAQRTCRRN
;
A
#
# COMPACT_ATOMS: atom_id res chain seq x y z
N MET A 1 50.18 -8.96 -57.40
CA MET A 1 50.96 -7.75 -57.71
C MET A 1 51.04 -6.92 -56.46
N MET A 2 52.28 -6.64 -56.00
CA MET A 2 52.72 -5.55 -55.11
C MET A 2 52.03 -5.40 -53.73
N GLU A 3 52.69 -5.07 -52.62
CA GLU A 3 54.08 -5.03 -52.19
C GLU A 3 54.06 -4.82 -50.67
N LYS A 4 55.13 -5.22 -50.00
CA LYS A 4 55.53 -4.98 -48.60
C LYS A 4 55.37 -3.52 -48.13
N ALA A 5 55.22 -3.32 -46.81
CA ALA A 5 56.23 -2.60 -46.00
C ALA A 5 55.92 -2.58 -44.49
N GLU A 6 57.00 -2.78 -43.73
CA GLU A 6 57.18 -2.71 -42.28
C GLU A 6 57.03 -1.29 -41.71
N GLY A 7 56.82 -1.17 -40.39
CA GLY A 7 56.88 0.11 -39.67
C GLY A 7 57.02 -0.04 -38.16
N ARG A 8 58.18 0.34 -37.64
CA ARG A 8 58.72 0.19 -36.28
C ARG A 8 58.09 1.06 -35.17
N ALA A 9 58.13 0.49 -33.97
CA ALA A 9 58.55 1.02 -32.65
C ALA A 9 58.65 2.54 -32.36
N ALA A 10 58.00 2.95 -31.25
CA ALA A 10 58.45 3.88 -30.19
C ALA A 10 57.47 3.69 -29.00
N GLY A 11 57.80 3.62 -27.71
CA GLY A 11 58.94 4.12 -26.94
C GLY A 11 58.45 5.18 -25.93
N ALA A 12 58.30 4.81 -24.65
CA ALA A 12 58.34 5.67 -23.43
C ALA A 12 57.83 4.85 -22.22
N VAL A 13 58.69 4.20 -21.43
CA VAL A 13 59.37 4.75 -20.24
C VAL A 13 58.40 5.40 -19.24
N SER A 14 58.00 4.66 -18.21
CA SER A 14 57.53 5.22 -16.94
C SER A 14 58.19 4.46 -15.80
N LEU A 15 59.36 4.96 -15.41
CA LEU A 15 60.13 4.55 -14.24
C LEU A 15 60.26 5.78 -13.35
N GLY A 16 59.89 5.63 -12.08
CA GLY A 16 60.40 6.48 -10.99
C GLY A 16 59.47 7.60 -10.52
N LEU A 17 58.65 7.30 -9.51
CA LEU A 17 58.50 8.16 -8.33
C LEU A 17 57.90 7.35 -7.17
N SER A 18 58.65 6.35 -6.71
CA SER A 18 58.55 5.85 -5.34
C SER A 18 59.72 6.42 -4.57
N LEU A 19 59.47 6.83 -3.31
CA LEU A 19 60.42 7.38 -2.33
C LEU A 19 60.62 8.91 -2.37
N ALA A 20 59.60 9.65 -1.96
CA ALA A 20 59.78 10.83 -1.12
C ALA A 20 58.48 11.14 -0.38
N LEU A 21 58.59 11.39 0.93
CA LEU A 21 57.55 11.82 1.87
C LEU A 21 56.60 10.76 2.45
N ALA A 22 57.20 9.66 2.92
CA ALA A 22 56.84 9.07 4.21
C ALA A 22 57.34 9.92 5.41
N ALA A 23 57.18 11.26 5.32
CA ALA A 23 57.63 12.23 6.32
C ALA A 23 56.57 13.33 6.56
N LEU A 24 55.30 12.97 6.47
CA LEU A 24 54.16 13.80 6.86
C LEU A 24 53.17 12.98 7.71
N LEU A 25 53.69 12.21 8.67
CA LEU A 25 52.92 11.25 9.47
C LEU A 25 53.29 11.29 10.97
N VAL A 26 53.80 12.43 11.48
CA VAL A 26 54.22 12.57 12.90
C VAL A 26 53.78 13.89 13.58
N VAL A 27 52.99 14.77 12.96
CA VAL A 27 52.57 16.05 13.62
C VAL A 27 51.08 16.35 13.46
N MET A 28 50.19 15.46 13.93
CA MET A 28 48.78 15.79 14.22
C MET A 28 48.21 14.88 15.32
N THR A 29 48.92 14.76 16.44
CA THR A 29 48.39 14.18 17.69
C THR A 29 48.54 15.21 18.80
N ALA A 30 47.69 16.24 18.81
CA ALA A 30 47.40 17.05 20.00
C ALA A 30 46.44 18.19 19.62
N MET A 31 45.14 17.89 19.50
CA MET A 31 44.07 18.84 19.83
C MET A 31 42.87 18.01 20.27
N ALA A 32 42.95 17.51 21.51
CA ALA A 32 41.79 17.00 22.22
C ALA A 32 40.98 18.24 22.65
N ASP A 33 39.82 18.44 22.03
CA ASP A 33 38.85 19.43 22.47
C ASP A 33 38.38 19.10 23.90
N PRO A 34 38.41 20.05 24.85
CA PRO A 34 37.81 19.85 26.16
C PRO A 34 36.29 19.82 26.00
N GLN A 35 35.71 18.64 26.21
CA GLN A 35 34.28 18.44 26.27
C GLN A 35 33.68 19.26 27.44
N PRO A 36 32.72 20.17 27.21
CA PRO A 36 32.11 20.94 28.28
C PRO A 36 31.31 20.00 29.21
N PRO A 37 31.24 20.31 30.52
CA PRO A 37 30.58 19.45 31.49
C PRO A 37 29.10 19.29 31.19
N ALA A 38 28.63 18.04 31.37
CA ALA A 38 27.24 17.65 31.27
C ALA A 38 26.36 18.54 32.17
N GLN A 39 25.47 19.30 31.54
CA GLN A 39 24.39 19.96 32.26
C GLN A 39 23.42 18.88 32.73
N THR A 40 23.34 18.75 34.05
CA THR A 40 22.36 17.92 34.73
C THR A 40 21.02 18.66 34.64
N GLU A 41 20.10 18.18 33.80
CA GLU A 41 18.72 18.66 33.84
C GLU A 41 18.09 18.22 35.18
N PRO A 42 17.38 19.12 35.88
CA PRO A 42 16.74 18.81 37.14
C PRO A 42 15.56 17.87 36.92
N GLN A 43 15.55 16.77 37.68
CA GLN A 43 14.35 15.97 37.91
C GLN A 43 13.25 16.90 38.43
N ARG A 44 12.22 17.08 37.60
CA ARG A 44 10.95 17.66 38.02
C ARG A 44 10.01 16.50 38.35
N ASP A 45 10.04 16.11 39.62
CA ASP A 45 8.89 15.49 40.25
C ASP A 45 7.76 16.53 40.42
N GLU A 46 6.55 16.02 40.65
CA GLU A 46 5.27 16.70 40.85
C GLU A 46 4.52 17.20 39.60
N PHE A 47 3.53 16.41 39.19
CA PHE A 47 2.08 16.68 39.34
C PHE A 47 1.39 15.35 38.95
N SER A 48 0.94 14.49 39.87
CA SER A 48 -0.25 14.65 40.73
C SER A 48 -1.30 15.59 40.14
N GLU A 49 -2.01 15.11 39.12
CA GLU A 49 -3.41 15.51 38.93
C GLU A 49 -4.25 14.25 38.68
N LEU A 50 -4.79 13.78 39.80
CA LEU A 50 -5.81 12.77 39.94
C LEU A 50 -7.15 13.37 39.47
N ASP A 51 -7.97 12.52 38.83
CA ASP A 51 -9.43 12.53 38.94
C ASP A 51 -10.18 13.83 38.60
N ALA A 52 -10.33 14.09 37.29
CA ALA A 52 -11.51 14.78 36.78
C ALA A 52 -12.43 13.77 36.06
N PRO A 53 -13.74 13.71 36.37
CA PRO A 53 -14.67 12.84 35.65
C PRO A 53 -14.79 13.32 34.20
N ARG A 54 -14.50 12.42 33.25
CA ARG A 54 -14.79 12.62 31.83
C ARG A 54 -16.31 12.77 31.65
N GLN A 55 -16.76 13.97 31.31
CA GLN A 55 -18.06 14.14 30.67
C GLN A 55 -17.97 13.50 29.28
N GLU A 56 -18.72 12.40 29.07
CA GLU A 56 -18.99 11.90 27.73
C GLU A 56 -19.76 12.98 26.96
N PRO A 57 -19.26 13.45 25.79
CA PRO A 57 -20.05 14.35 24.97
C PRO A 57 -21.27 13.59 24.44
N ASP A 58 -22.45 14.09 24.80
CA ASP A 58 -23.73 13.66 24.29
C ASP A 58 -23.72 13.79 22.75
N LEU A 59 -23.66 12.65 22.06
CA LEU A 59 -23.64 12.58 20.61
C LEU A 59 -25.04 12.95 20.11
N ALA A 60 -25.25 14.24 19.83
CA ALA A 60 -26.39 14.71 19.08
C ALA A 60 -26.44 13.94 17.74
N ALA A 61 -27.47 13.12 17.56
CA ALA A 61 -27.73 12.41 16.34
C ALA A 61 -27.92 13.42 15.20
N VAL A 62 -26.91 13.54 14.33
CA VAL A 62 -27.00 14.33 13.10
C VAL A 62 -27.92 13.59 12.14
N TYR A 63 -29.17 14.02 12.09
CA TYR A 63 -30.16 13.53 11.13
C TYR A 63 -29.82 14.11 9.76
N LEU A 64 -29.27 13.29 8.86
CA LEU A 64 -29.04 13.68 7.48
C LEU A 64 -30.41 13.80 6.77
N PRO A 65 -30.66 14.89 6.02
CA PRO A 65 -31.85 14.98 5.20
C PRO A 65 -31.84 13.85 4.15
N PRO A 66 -33.00 13.27 3.82
CA PRO A 66 -33.08 12.29 2.76
C PRO A 66 -32.57 12.90 1.44
N PRO A 67 -31.88 12.12 0.60
CA PRO A 67 -31.35 12.60 -0.66
C PRO A 67 -32.48 13.14 -1.54
N PRO A 68 -32.26 14.23 -2.29
CA PRO A 68 -33.25 14.78 -3.19
C PRO A 68 -33.63 13.72 -4.24
N VAL A 69 -34.93 13.46 -4.36
CA VAL A 69 -35.48 12.63 -5.44
C VAL A 69 -35.28 13.41 -6.73
N ILE A 70 -34.33 12.97 -7.56
CA ILE A 70 -34.16 13.49 -8.91
C ILE A 70 -35.38 13.03 -9.71
N ALA A 71 -36.30 13.96 -9.94
CA ALA A 71 -37.42 13.72 -10.84
C ALA A 71 -36.87 13.48 -12.27
N PRO A 72 -37.31 12.42 -12.97
CA PRO A 72 -36.89 12.21 -14.35
C PRO A 72 -37.40 13.35 -15.24
N ALA A 73 -36.52 13.83 -16.12
CA ALA A 73 -36.81 14.91 -17.05
C ALA A 73 -38.05 14.60 -17.94
N PRO A 74 -38.90 15.61 -18.22
CA PRO A 74 -40.12 15.41 -19.00
C PRO A 74 -39.77 15.20 -20.49
N LYS A 75 -40.30 14.14 -21.09
CA LYS A 75 -40.31 13.95 -22.54
C LYS A 75 -41.45 14.76 -23.17
N PRO A 76 -41.29 15.34 -24.37
CA PRO A 76 -42.36 16.06 -25.07
C PRO A 76 -43.50 15.12 -25.49
N ALA A 77 -44.72 15.58 -25.27
CA ALA A 77 -45.97 14.86 -25.47
C ALA A 77 -46.30 14.61 -26.96
N LYS A 78 -46.91 13.44 -27.22
CA LYS A 78 -47.85 13.25 -28.34
C LYS A 78 -49.21 12.94 -27.76
N GLU A 79 -50.14 13.77 -28.17
CA GLU A 79 -51.56 13.79 -27.88
C GLU A 79 -52.28 12.55 -28.43
N SER A 80 -53.09 11.90 -27.59
CA SER A 80 -54.14 10.98 -28.02
C SER A 80 -55.17 10.79 -26.90
N ALA A 81 -56.36 11.32 -27.16
CA ALA A 81 -57.70 11.05 -26.64
C ALA A 81 -57.89 10.36 -25.26
N GLU A 82 -58.65 11.07 -24.42
CA GLU A 82 -59.19 10.66 -23.12
C GLU A 82 -60.49 9.83 -23.26
N PRO A 83 -60.66 8.76 -22.45
CA PRO A 83 -61.98 8.22 -22.09
C PRO A 83 -62.30 8.39 -20.58
N PRO A 84 -63.61 8.32 -20.21
CA PRO A 84 -64.22 8.93 -19.02
C PRO A 84 -63.94 8.22 -17.66
N PRO A 85 -64.28 8.88 -16.52
CA PRO A 85 -63.88 8.41 -15.18
C PRO A 85 -64.69 7.21 -14.69
N GLU A 86 -63.98 6.17 -14.23
CA GLU A 86 -64.58 5.03 -13.52
C GLU A 86 -64.79 5.33 -12.01
N PRO A 87 -65.87 4.80 -11.41
CA PRO A 87 -66.29 5.06 -10.03
C PRO A 87 -65.42 4.36 -8.97
N PRO A 88 -65.48 4.79 -7.69
CA PRO A 88 -64.61 4.29 -6.62
C PRO A 88 -64.98 2.85 -6.24
N VAL A 89 -64.02 1.93 -6.42
CA VAL A 89 -64.14 0.54 -5.95
C VAL A 89 -63.86 0.46 -4.46
N ALA A 90 -64.86 -0.02 -3.72
CA ALA A 90 -64.82 -0.29 -2.30
C ALA A 90 -63.82 -1.39 -1.94
N VAL A 91 -63.14 -1.20 -0.81
CA VAL A 91 -62.26 -2.20 -0.17
C VAL A 91 -63.12 -3.33 0.43
N PRO A 92 -62.93 -4.60 0.06
CA PRO A 92 -63.58 -5.72 0.76
C PRO A 92 -62.85 -6.05 2.08
N PRO A 93 -63.57 -6.57 3.09
CA PRO A 93 -63.00 -6.90 4.39
C PRO A 93 -62.17 -8.19 4.35
N VAL A 94 -61.12 -8.18 5.18
CA VAL A 94 -60.21 -9.31 5.43
C VAL A 94 -61.00 -10.49 6.03
N PRO A 95 -60.95 -11.71 5.45
CA PRO A 95 -61.53 -12.89 6.08
C PRO A 95 -60.65 -13.41 7.23
N GLU A 96 -61.32 -13.65 8.35
CA GLU A 96 -60.80 -14.31 9.55
C GLU A 96 -60.46 -15.77 9.25
N VAL A 97 -59.17 -16.10 9.27
CA VAL A 97 -58.67 -17.45 8.98
C VAL A 97 -58.77 -18.30 10.24
N ALA A 98 -59.63 -19.32 10.17
CA ALA A 98 -59.77 -20.38 11.15
C ALA A 98 -58.46 -21.17 11.32
N VAL A 99 -58.05 -21.34 12.57
CA VAL A 99 -56.89 -22.15 12.98
C VAL A 99 -57.25 -23.64 12.88
N ALA A 100 -56.80 -24.30 11.81
CA ALA A 100 -56.81 -25.75 11.71
C ALA A 100 -55.53 -26.33 12.35
N ALA A 101 -55.71 -27.22 13.32
CA ALA A 101 -54.64 -27.93 14.01
C ALA A 101 -53.85 -28.82 13.03
N ALA A 102 -52.58 -28.45 12.80
CA ALA A 102 -51.62 -29.27 12.07
C ALA A 102 -50.83 -30.16 13.05
N THR A 103 -50.78 -31.45 12.76
CA THR A 103 -49.95 -32.47 13.41
C THR A 103 -48.47 -32.06 13.50
N PRO A 104 -47.77 -32.40 14.60
CA PRO A 104 -46.36 -32.06 14.78
C PRO A 104 -45.47 -32.76 13.72
N PRO A 105 -44.55 -32.03 13.07
CA PRO A 105 -43.63 -32.63 12.11
C PRO A 105 -42.56 -33.46 12.85
N VAL A 106 -42.32 -34.66 12.32
CA VAL A 106 -41.26 -35.58 12.77
C VAL A 106 -39.89 -34.85 12.76
N PRO A 107 -39.08 -34.94 13.84
CA PRO A 107 -37.74 -34.34 13.89
C PRO A 107 -36.85 -34.92 12.79
N ARG A 108 -36.56 -34.12 11.76
CA ARG A 108 -35.51 -34.44 10.81
C ARG A 108 -34.17 -34.11 11.46
N THR A 109 -33.41 -35.13 11.81
CA THR A 109 -32.01 -34.98 12.23
C THR A 109 -31.26 -34.16 11.18
N PRO A 110 -30.61 -33.05 11.56
CA PRO A 110 -29.81 -32.26 10.63
C PRO A 110 -28.69 -33.12 10.06
N LYS A 111 -28.68 -33.25 8.74
CA LYS A 111 -27.59 -33.89 8.00
C LYS A 111 -26.28 -33.17 8.37
N PRO A 112 -25.23 -33.87 8.81
CA PRO A 112 -23.97 -33.25 9.15
C PRO A 112 -23.47 -32.42 7.96
N PRO A 113 -23.04 -31.16 8.18
CA PRO A 113 -22.47 -30.35 7.11
C PRO A 113 -21.31 -31.12 6.46
N PRO A 114 -21.21 -31.11 5.12
CA PRO A 114 -20.10 -31.75 4.43
C PRO A 114 -18.80 -31.25 5.05
N GLN A 115 -17.97 -32.16 5.56
CA GLN A 115 -16.66 -31.82 6.10
C GLN A 115 -15.91 -31.06 5.01
N ALA A 116 -15.66 -29.78 5.26
CA ALA A 116 -14.90 -28.94 4.36
C ALA A 116 -13.54 -29.62 4.17
N LYS A 117 -13.21 -29.97 2.92
CA LYS A 117 -11.89 -30.50 2.59
C LYS A 117 -10.85 -29.48 3.08
N PRO A 118 -9.75 -29.93 3.73
CA PRO A 118 -8.71 -29.03 4.21
C PRO A 118 -8.27 -28.12 3.07
N THR A 119 -8.43 -26.81 3.24
CA THR A 119 -7.92 -25.84 2.28
C THR A 119 -6.40 -26.03 2.20
N PRO A 120 -5.82 -26.23 1.01
CA PRO A 120 -4.38 -26.37 0.86
C PRO A 120 -3.66 -25.19 1.51
N LEU A 121 -2.63 -25.48 2.31
CA LEU A 121 -1.83 -24.43 2.93
C LEU A 121 -1.19 -23.55 1.85
N PRO A 122 -1.15 -22.22 2.06
CA PRO A 122 -0.58 -21.33 1.06
C PRO A 122 0.91 -21.60 0.85
N LYS A 123 1.37 -21.58 -0.41
CA LYS A 123 2.77 -21.86 -0.76
C LYS A 123 3.54 -20.57 -1.03
N PRO A 124 4.65 -20.30 -0.31
CA PRO A 124 5.50 -19.16 -0.61
C PRO A 124 6.15 -19.29 -1.99
N ILE A 125 6.08 -18.23 -2.79
CA ILE A 125 6.86 -18.14 -4.03
C ILE A 125 8.30 -17.75 -3.70
N ALA A 126 9.23 -18.51 -4.26
CA ALA A 126 10.65 -18.21 -4.15
C ALA A 126 11.00 -16.92 -4.91
N ILE A 127 11.57 -15.95 -4.20
CA ILE A 127 12.16 -14.76 -4.82
C ILE A 127 13.57 -15.10 -5.32
N THR A 128 13.75 -15.13 -6.63
CA THR A 128 15.04 -15.43 -7.28
C THR A 128 15.66 -14.17 -7.89
N PRO A 129 16.98 -14.13 -8.13
CA PRO A 129 17.61 -13.01 -8.84
C PRO A 129 16.98 -12.71 -10.20
N ASP A 130 16.59 -13.75 -10.94
CA ASP A 130 15.86 -13.61 -12.21
C ASP A 130 14.52 -12.92 -12.01
N SER A 131 13.72 -13.33 -11.01
CA SER A 131 12.44 -12.66 -10.72
C SER A 131 12.61 -11.16 -10.43
N ILE A 132 13.70 -10.76 -9.76
CA ILE A 132 13.98 -9.34 -9.51
C ILE A 132 14.40 -8.62 -10.80
N ARG A 133 15.13 -9.29 -11.71
CA ARG A 133 15.46 -8.75 -13.03
C ARG A 133 14.19 -8.53 -13.86
N ASP A 134 13.33 -9.54 -13.92
CA ASP A 134 12.11 -9.50 -14.71
C ASP A 134 11.15 -8.44 -14.15
N GLY A 135 11.02 -8.34 -12.83
CA GLY A 135 10.26 -7.27 -12.19
C GLY A 135 10.80 -5.85 -12.45
N ARG A 136 12.12 -5.67 -12.66
CA ARG A 136 12.66 -4.38 -13.11
C ARG A 136 12.26 -4.05 -14.54
N ALA A 137 12.12 -5.05 -15.41
CA ALA A 137 11.63 -4.85 -16.77
C ALA A 137 10.14 -4.46 -16.74
N LEU A 138 9.34 -5.13 -15.91
CA LEU A 138 7.92 -4.83 -15.71
C LEU A 138 7.67 -3.43 -15.13
N LEU A 139 8.54 -2.94 -14.25
CA LEU A 139 8.47 -1.56 -13.78
C LEU A 139 8.49 -0.55 -14.94
N ARG A 140 9.37 -0.77 -15.91
CA ARG A 140 9.48 0.13 -17.08
C ARG A 140 8.26 0.02 -17.99
N LEU A 141 7.60 -1.14 -18.03
CA LEU A 141 6.34 -1.36 -18.75
C LEU A 141 5.22 -0.53 -18.10
N LEU A 142 5.05 -0.68 -16.78
CA LEU A 142 4.04 0.05 -16.00
C LEU A 142 4.25 1.57 -16.03
N GLU A 143 5.50 2.03 -16.05
CA GLU A 143 5.83 3.45 -16.18
C GLU A 143 5.39 4.08 -17.52
N ARG A 144 5.08 3.26 -18.54
CA ARG A 144 4.46 3.71 -19.79
C ARG A 144 2.93 3.61 -19.80
N GLY A 145 2.32 3.15 -18.69
CA GLY A 145 0.89 2.91 -18.58
C GLY A 145 0.43 1.55 -19.14
N GLU A 146 1.37 0.64 -19.40
CA GLU A 146 1.08 -0.73 -19.88
C GLU A 146 1.21 -1.73 -18.71
N GLY A 147 0.30 -2.70 -18.60
CA GLY A 147 0.39 -3.78 -17.62
C GLY A 147 -0.94 -4.10 -16.93
N PRO A 148 -0.92 -4.91 -15.86
CA PRO A 148 -2.12 -5.33 -15.17
C PRO A 148 -2.71 -4.24 -14.26
N ASP A 149 -4.01 -4.36 -13.99
CA ASP A 149 -4.71 -3.60 -12.96
C ASP A 149 -4.46 -4.27 -11.60
N ILE A 150 -3.68 -3.63 -10.72
CA ILE A 150 -3.23 -4.21 -9.44
C ILE A 150 -3.88 -3.48 -8.26
N GLU A 151 -4.66 -4.21 -7.47
CA GLU A 151 -5.29 -3.73 -6.24
C GLU A 151 -4.83 -4.56 -5.04
N ILE A 152 -4.12 -3.95 -4.09
CA ILE A 152 -3.67 -4.64 -2.87
C ILE A 152 -4.29 -4.00 -1.64
N ALA A 153 -5.21 -4.71 -1.00
CA ALA A 153 -5.94 -4.19 0.14
C ALA A 153 -5.07 -4.16 1.40
N TRP A 154 -5.22 -3.09 2.15
CA TRP A 154 -4.69 -2.97 3.50
C TRP A 154 -5.64 -3.61 4.51
N PRO A 155 -5.15 -4.05 5.68
CA PRO A 155 -5.99 -4.68 6.68
C PRO A 155 -7.07 -3.73 7.23
N ALA A 156 -8.23 -4.28 7.61
CA ALA A 156 -9.36 -3.51 8.13
C ALA A 156 -9.17 -3.08 9.59
N ALA A 157 -8.37 -3.82 10.38
CA ALA A 157 -8.07 -3.45 11.76
C ALA A 157 -7.06 -2.30 11.82
N ALA A 158 -7.32 -1.32 12.69
CA ALA A 158 -6.48 -0.13 12.82
C ALA A 158 -5.05 -0.46 13.30
N ALA A 159 -4.93 -1.41 14.23
CA ALA A 159 -3.63 -1.88 14.75
C ALA A 159 -2.78 -2.50 13.63
N ASP A 160 -3.36 -3.40 12.83
CA ASP A 160 -2.67 -4.04 11.72
C ASP A 160 -2.25 -3.03 10.64
N ARG A 161 -3.08 -2.02 10.34
CA ARG A 161 -2.68 -0.94 9.41
C ARG A 161 -1.51 -0.14 9.95
N ALA A 162 -1.51 0.17 11.25
CA ALA A 162 -0.43 0.91 11.87
C ALA A 162 0.88 0.13 11.82
N GLU A 163 0.82 -1.18 12.11
CA GLU A 163 2.00 -2.05 12.03
C GLU A 163 2.50 -2.20 10.59
N LEU A 164 1.60 -2.42 9.63
CA LEU A 164 1.96 -2.52 8.22
C LEU A 164 2.60 -1.21 7.70
N TYR A 165 2.05 -0.06 8.07
CA TYR A 165 2.64 1.25 7.75
C TYR A 165 4.03 1.40 8.35
N ARG A 166 4.20 1.03 9.62
CA ARG A 166 5.49 1.06 10.33
C ARG A 166 6.52 0.18 9.63
N LEU A 167 6.17 -1.06 9.30
CA LEU A 167 7.05 -1.98 8.58
C LEU A 167 7.43 -1.43 7.21
N PHE A 168 6.47 -1.00 6.39
CA PHE A 168 6.78 -0.46 5.07
C PHE A 168 7.68 0.77 5.14
N SER A 169 7.40 1.70 6.06
CA SER A 169 8.16 2.95 6.19
C SER A 169 9.57 2.73 6.75
N ASP A 170 9.70 1.96 7.82
CA ASP A 170 10.99 1.76 8.49
C ASP A 170 11.86 0.75 7.74
N CYS A 171 11.26 -0.34 7.27
CA CYS A 171 11.99 -1.53 6.81
C CYS A 171 11.99 -1.75 5.31
N PHE A 172 11.05 -1.14 4.58
CA PHE A 172 10.99 -1.23 3.13
C PHE A 172 11.22 0.12 2.46
N GLY A 173 11.53 1.17 3.22
CA GLY A 173 11.86 2.49 2.70
C GLY A 173 10.68 3.21 2.06
N MET A 174 9.45 2.83 2.38
CA MET A 174 8.25 3.51 1.88
C MET A 174 8.23 4.96 2.38
N ARG A 175 7.84 5.89 1.50
CA ARG A 175 7.64 7.30 1.84
C ARG A 175 6.18 7.68 1.63
N THR A 176 5.66 8.48 2.54
CA THR A 176 4.39 9.18 2.37
C THR A 176 4.67 10.51 1.69
N VAL A 177 3.92 10.81 0.64
CA VAL A 177 3.97 12.09 -0.08
C VAL A 177 2.56 12.63 -0.29
N ILE A 178 2.46 13.90 -0.62
CA ILE A 178 1.21 14.56 -1.04
C ILE A 178 1.39 15.01 -2.48
N MET A 179 0.44 14.68 -3.35
CA MET A 179 0.41 15.15 -4.74
C MET A 179 -0.63 16.25 -4.88
N SER A 180 -0.24 17.42 -5.39
CA SER A 180 -1.18 18.50 -5.72
C SER A 180 -2.00 18.18 -6.98
N ALA A 181 -3.04 18.97 -7.23
CA ALA A 181 -3.82 18.87 -8.47
C ALA A 181 -2.98 19.11 -9.73
N GLY A 182 -1.86 19.86 -9.62
CA GLY A 182 -0.90 20.09 -10.71
C GLY A 182 0.08 18.93 -10.93
N GLY A 183 0.02 17.85 -10.13
CA GLY A 183 0.93 16.70 -10.23
C GLY A 183 2.25 16.88 -9.49
N GLU A 184 2.45 17.98 -8.77
CA GLU A 184 3.65 18.17 -7.93
C GLU A 184 3.58 17.29 -6.70
N MET A 185 4.70 16.66 -6.33
CA MET A 185 4.81 15.78 -5.16
C MET A 185 5.62 16.42 -4.04
N TYR A 186 5.09 16.40 -2.82
CA TYR A 186 5.71 16.95 -1.61
C TYR A 186 5.98 15.86 -0.57
N GLY A 187 7.12 15.91 0.12
CA GLY A 187 7.41 15.07 1.29
C GLY A 187 8.54 14.05 1.13
N ALA A 188 8.95 13.75 -0.10
CA ALA A 188 10.31 13.30 -0.39
C ALA A 188 11.15 14.56 -0.69
N GLY A 189 12.47 14.52 -0.59
CA GLY A 189 13.32 15.58 -1.17
C GLY A 189 13.13 15.66 -2.70
N SER A 190 14.16 16.03 -3.47
CA SER A 190 14.09 15.84 -4.93
C SER A 190 13.67 14.40 -5.24
N PHE A 191 12.46 14.22 -5.79
CA PHE A 191 11.90 12.91 -6.09
C PHE A 191 12.78 12.26 -7.15
N ASN A 192 13.61 11.31 -6.70
CA ASN A 192 14.51 10.60 -7.59
C ASN A 192 13.80 9.34 -8.11
N ASN A 193 13.36 9.41 -9.37
CA ASN A 193 12.76 8.30 -10.11
C ASN A 193 13.70 7.09 -10.28
N ASP A 194 15.00 7.24 -10.02
CA ASP A 194 15.96 6.13 -9.97
C ASP A 194 15.89 5.36 -8.64
N LEU A 195 15.43 6.01 -7.56
CA LEU A 195 15.33 5.41 -6.23
C LEU A 195 13.94 4.86 -5.94
N TYR A 196 12.90 5.62 -6.30
CA TYR A 196 11.50 5.26 -6.08
C TYR A 196 10.81 4.86 -7.38
N SER A 197 9.88 3.92 -7.29
CA SER A 197 9.07 3.52 -8.44
C SER A 197 8.07 4.62 -8.80
N GLY A 198 7.78 4.79 -10.09
CA GLY A 198 6.63 5.55 -10.56
C GLY A 198 5.28 4.89 -10.23
N PHE A 199 5.29 3.65 -9.73
CA PHE A 199 4.09 2.96 -9.26
C PHE A 199 3.65 3.48 -7.89
N VAL A 200 2.87 4.57 -7.92
CA VAL A 200 2.33 5.21 -6.72
C VAL A 200 1.13 4.44 -6.20
N ARG A 201 0.98 4.38 -4.88
CA ARG A 201 -0.16 3.73 -4.22
C ARG A 201 -0.98 4.75 -3.48
N GLN A 202 -2.25 4.88 -3.85
CA GLN A 202 -3.20 5.66 -3.06
C GLN A 202 -3.66 4.84 -1.85
N PRO A 203 -3.55 5.36 -0.62
CA PRO A 203 -4.15 4.73 0.54
C PRO A 203 -5.68 4.77 0.43
N ALA A 204 -6.31 3.61 0.57
CA ALA A 204 -7.75 3.51 0.80
C ALA A 204 -8.04 3.25 2.29
N GLY A 205 -9.12 3.85 2.80
CA GLY A 205 -9.51 3.77 4.21
C GLY A 205 -8.72 4.71 5.13
N GLY A 206 -8.76 4.45 6.43
CA GLY A 206 -8.15 5.33 7.43
C GLY A 206 -6.63 5.24 7.51
N LEU A 207 -5.96 6.39 7.48
CA LEU A 207 -4.51 6.53 7.72
C LEU A 207 -4.15 6.14 9.16
N SER A 208 -2.96 5.59 9.38
CA SER A 208 -2.44 5.37 10.74
C SER A 208 -2.11 6.70 11.44
N ALA A 209 -2.04 6.73 12.77
CA ALA A 209 -1.66 7.96 13.49
C ALA A 209 -0.28 8.48 13.06
N ARG A 210 0.68 7.59 12.85
CA ARG A 210 2.02 7.92 12.36
C ARG A 210 1.99 8.50 10.94
N GLU A 211 1.20 7.90 10.06
CA GLU A 211 1.02 8.40 8.70
C GLU A 211 0.35 9.76 8.67
N ARG A 212 -0.70 9.98 9.47
CA ARG A 212 -1.34 11.29 9.62
C ARG A 212 -0.34 12.35 10.10
N GLY A 213 0.47 12.02 11.11
CA GLY A 213 1.54 12.92 11.58
C GLY A 213 2.53 13.29 10.46
N ARG A 214 2.89 12.35 9.59
CA ARG A 214 3.72 12.63 8.40
C ARG A 214 3.02 13.53 7.40
N VAL A 215 1.74 13.28 7.11
CA VAL A 215 0.94 14.14 6.22
C VAL A 215 0.89 15.57 6.77
N TYR A 216 0.61 15.77 8.06
CA TYR A 216 0.59 17.11 8.67
C TYR A 216 1.95 17.80 8.60
N ALA A 217 3.05 17.09 8.89
CA ALA A 217 4.39 17.66 8.79
C ALA A 217 4.77 18.07 7.36
N ILE A 218 4.27 17.37 6.34
CA ILE A 218 4.47 17.75 4.94
C ILE A 218 3.65 19.00 4.63
N ARG A 219 2.37 19.03 5.01
CA ARG A 219 1.49 20.19 4.81
C ARG A 219 2.08 21.47 5.41
N ASP A 220 2.48 21.40 6.68
CA ASP A 220 3.09 22.50 7.41
C ASP A 220 4.38 22.99 6.74
N ARG A 221 5.28 22.07 6.38
CA ARG A 221 6.56 22.41 5.74
C ARG A 221 6.41 23.12 4.39
N TYR A 222 5.44 22.70 3.59
CA TYR A 222 5.28 23.17 2.20
C TYR A 222 4.11 24.17 2.04
N GLY A 223 3.39 24.50 3.10
CA GLY A 223 2.24 25.42 3.06
C GLY A 223 1.09 24.90 2.18
N ILE A 224 0.88 23.59 2.15
CA ILE A 224 -0.15 22.96 1.31
C ILE A 224 -1.32 22.44 2.16
N GLU A 225 -2.53 22.83 1.81
CA GLU A 225 -3.75 22.38 2.49
C GLU A 225 -4.35 21.13 1.83
N GLU A 226 -4.39 21.15 0.50
CA GLU A 226 -5.02 20.13 -0.32
C GLU A 226 -4.00 19.24 -1.04
N GLY A 227 -4.46 18.06 -1.44
CA GLY A 227 -3.67 17.11 -2.20
C GLY A 227 -3.97 15.66 -1.86
N GLN A 228 -3.62 14.78 -2.78
CA GLN A 228 -3.80 13.34 -2.64
C GLN A 228 -2.62 12.76 -1.87
N VAL A 229 -2.89 12.08 -0.76
CA VAL A 229 -1.85 11.32 -0.05
C VAL A 229 -1.49 10.11 -0.90
N LEU A 230 -0.19 9.89 -1.12
CA LEU A 230 0.34 8.75 -1.85
C LEU A 230 1.43 8.06 -1.04
N ARG A 231 1.63 6.78 -1.32
CA ARG A 231 2.71 5.95 -0.79
C ARG A 231 3.65 5.56 -1.92
N LEU A 232 4.91 5.94 -1.79
CA LEU A 232 5.98 5.62 -2.72
C LEU A 232 6.82 4.49 -2.14
N LEU A 233 7.08 3.47 -2.95
CA LEU A 233 8.00 2.40 -2.58
C LEU A 233 9.29 2.48 -3.41
N PRO A 234 10.43 2.02 -2.85
CA PRO A 234 11.66 1.94 -3.62
C PRO A 234 11.52 1.00 -4.81
N ARG A 235 12.17 1.33 -5.94
CA ARG A 235 12.14 0.51 -7.16
C ARG A 235 12.49 -0.95 -6.90
N ARG A 236 13.41 -1.22 -5.97
CA ARG A 236 13.82 -2.58 -5.60
C ARG A 236 12.68 -3.37 -4.99
N VAL A 237 11.87 -2.76 -4.12
CA VAL A 237 10.74 -3.44 -3.47
C VAL A 237 9.67 -3.75 -4.50
N ASP A 238 9.35 -2.80 -5.38
CA ASP A 238 8.38 -3.01 -6.43
C ASP A 238 8.86 -4.02 -7.48
N ALA A 239 10.14 -4.04 -7.83
CA ALA A 239 10.68 -5.06 -8.73
C ALA A 239 10.55 -6.47 -8.13
N ILE A 240 10.83 -6.65 -6.84
CA ILE A 240 10.62 -7.95 -6.16
C ILE A 240 9.15 -8.35 -6.23
N PHE A 241 8.26 -7.42 -5.89
CA PHE A 241 6.82 -7.65 -5.87
C PHE A 241 6.25 -7.99 -7.24
N LEU A 242 6.59 -7.22 -8.27
CA LEU A 242 6.10 -7.41 -9.64
C LEU A 242 6.66 -8.68 -10.26
N GLY A 243 7.94 -9.00 -10.03
CA GLY A 243 8.52 -10.26 -10.47
C GLY A 243 7.81 -11.47 -9.84
N ALA A 244 7.45 -11.38 -8.56
CA ALA A 244 6.68 -12.43 -7.91
C ALA A 244 5.25 -12.54 -8.45
N LEU A 245 4.58 -11.42 -8.73
CA LEU A 245 3.26 -11.42 -9.37
C LEU A 245 3.29 -11.97 -10.79
N GLN A 246 4.33 -11.68 -11.58
CA GLN A 246 4.48 -12.24 -12.93
C GLN A 246 4.59 -13.76 -12.89
N ARG A 247 5.30 -14.31 -11.91
CA ARG A 247 5.37 -15.76 -11.72
C ARG A 247 4.01 -16.39 -11.40
N ILE A 248 3.12 -15.64 -10.76
CA ILE A 248 1.73 -16.07 -10.48
C ILE A 248 0.86 -15.97 -11.72
N ALA A 249 0.85 -14.80 -12.36
CA ALA A 249 -0.03 -14.52 -13.48
C ALA A 249 0.46 -15.15 -14.80
N GLY A 250 1.73 -15.52 -14.88
CA GLY A 250 2.39 -16.04 -16.07
C GLY A 250 2.33 -15.03 -17.23
N ASP A 251 2.21 -15.58 -18.44
CA ASP A 251 2.12 -14.81 -19.69
C ASP A 251 0.91 -13.88 -19.78
N SER A 252 -0.03 -13.98 -18.84
CA SER A 252 -1.20 -13.10 -18.78
C SER A 252 -0.88 -11.77 -18.12
N PHE A 253 0.25 -11.62 -17.42
CA PHE A 253 0.61 -10.39 -16.73
C PHE A 253 0.58 -9.16 -17.65
N ASP A 254 1.16 -9.27 -18.85
CA ASP A 254 1.25 -8.18 -19.83
C ASP A 254 -0.05 -7.98 -20.65
N LYS A 255 -1.08 -8.80 -20.39
CA LYS A 255 -2.36 -8.78 -21.14
C LYS A 255 -3.45 -7.97 -20.43
N GLY A 256 -3.08 -7.14 -19.44
CA GLY A 256 -4.03 -6.27 -18.74
C GLY A 256 -4.96 -7.02 -17.78
N VAL A 257 -4.50 -8.14 -17.21
CA VAL A 257 -5.26 -8.88 -16.19
C VAL A 257 -5.50 -8.04 -14.94
N ARG A 258 -6.57 -8.36 -14.21
CA ARG A 258 -6.84 -7.77 -12.91
C ARG A 258 -6.31 -8.65 -11.80
N ILE A 259 -5.46 -8.10 -10.95
CA ILE A 259 -4.85 -8.76 -9.80
C ILE A 259 -5.36 -8.09 -8.53
N ARG A 260 -6.02 -8.86 -7.66
CA ARG A 260 -6.39 -8.43 -6.31
C ARG A 260 -5.63 -9.24 -5.27
N ALA A 261 -5.17 -8.61 -4.21
CA ALA A 261 -4.58 -9.31 -3.07
C ALA A 261 -4.68 -8.50 -1.78
N ARG A 262 -4.08 -8.99 -0.70
CA ARG A 262 -4.06 -8.33 0.61
C ARG A 262 -2.69 -8.35 1.24
N TYR A 263 -2.30 -7.23 1.85
CA TYR A 263 -1.12 -7.17 2.69
C TYR A 263 -1.41 -7.72 4.09
N ARG A 264 -0.45 -8.47 4.64
CA ARG A 264 -0.44 -8.94 6.02
C ARG A 264 0.96 -8.73 6.62
N ALA A 265 1.00 -8.24 7.85
CA ALA A 265 2.24 -8.23 8.62
C ALA A 265 2.47 -9.64 9.20
N VAL A 266 3.66 -10.19 9.02
CA VAL A 266 4.07 -11.50 9.55
C VAL A 266 5.45 -11.40 10.19
N ALA A 267 5.87 -12.41 10.96
CA ALA A 267 7.17 -12.38 11.64
C ALA A 267 8.34 -12.17 10.65
N ALA A 268 8.27 -12.83 9.50
CA ALA A 268 9.29 -12.77 8.45
C ALA A 268 9.29 -11.47 7.61
N GLY A 269 8.33 -10.56 7.82
CA GLY A 269 8.21 -9.32 7.06
C GLY A 269 6.78 -9.01 6.65
N ILE A 270 6.59 -8.72 5.37
CA ILE A 270 5.27 -8.41 4.81
C ILE A 270 4.90 -9.52 3.84
N GLU A 271 3.74 -10.10 4.05
CA GLU A 271 3.15 -11.10 3.16
C GLU A 271 2.08 -10.45 2.29
N VAL A 272 2.00 -10.87 1.04
CA VAL A 272 0.87 -10.63 0.13
C VAL A 272 0.15 -11.94 -0.06
N ALA A 273 -1.10 -11.98 0.36
CA ALA A 273 -1.95 -13.17 0.40
C ALA A 273 -3.32 -12.90 -0.23
N ASP A 274 -4.17 -13.93 -0.25
CA ASP A 274 -5.51 -13.89 -0.86
C ASP A 274 -5.46 -13.42 -2.32
N ILE A 275 -4.46 -13.91 -3.06
CA ILE A 275 -4.18 -13.45 -4.42
C ILE A 275 -5.26 -13.99 -5.37
N ASN A 276 -5.81 -13.09 -6.17
CA ASN A 276 -6.86 -13.37 -7.13
C ASN A 276 -6.48 -12.75 -8.48
N VAL A 277 -6.46 -13.56 -9.54
CA VAL A 277 -6.16 -13.12 -10.91
C VAL A 277 -7.40 -13.37 -11.76
N ASP A 278 -8.02 -12.31 -12.28
CA ASP A 278 -9.27 -12.35 -13.06
C ASP A 278 -10.40 -13.18 -12.41
N GLY A 279 -10.57 -13.04 -11.10
CA GLY A 279 -11.58 -13.80 -10.34
C GLY A 279 -11.09 -15.16 -9.85
N ARG A 280 -9.95 -15.68 -10.34
CA ARG A 280 -9.40 -16.98 -9.90
C ARG A 280 -8.51 -16.82 -8.68
N ALA A 281 -8.87 -17.49 -7.59
CA ALA A 281 -8.04 -17.59 -6.40
C ALA A 281 -6.78 -18.41 -6.66
N ILE A 282 -5.65 -17.90 -6.19
CA ILE A 282 -4.31 -18.46 -6.28
C ILE A 282 -3.90 -18.88 -4.86
N ALA A 283 -3.34 -20.09 -4.70
CA ALA A 283 -2.99 -20.64 -3.39
C ALA A 283 -1.56 -20.24 -2.94
N GLU A 284 -0.93 -19.37 -3.69
CA GLU A 284 0.42 -18.88 -3.47
C GLU A 284 0.40 -17.58 -2.65
N ILE A 285 1.50 -17.36 -1.92
CA ILE A 285 1.76 -16.12 -1.19
C ILE A 285 3.10 -15.53 -1.61
N ILE A 286 3.21 -14.22 -1.54
CA ILE A 286 4.46 -13.50 -1.78
C ILE A 286 4.97 -12.98 -0.44
N VAL A 287 6.15 -13.42 -0.02
CA VAL A 287 6.80 -12.88 1.17
C VAL A 287 7.84 -11.86 0.72
N LEU A 288 7.61 -10.59 1.06
CA LEU A 288 8.56 -9.51 0.81
C LEU A 288 9.64 -9.56 1.91
N PRO A 289 10.89 -9.91 1.58
CA PRO A 289 11.94 -9.99 2.57
C PRO A 289 12.30 -8.59 3.07
N TYR A 290 12.61 -8.47 4.36
CA TYR A 290 13.18 -7.24 4.92
C TYR A 290 14.34 -6.74 4.05
N THR A 291 14.38 -5.44 3.80
CA THR A 291 15.60 -4.84 3.24
C THR A 291 16.72 -4.99 4.27
N ALA A 292 17.98 -4.90 3.85
CA ALA A 292 19.16 -5.31 4.62
C ALA A 292 19.42 -4.54 5.95
N GLN A 293 18.48 -3.71 6.40
CA GLN A 293 18.54 -3.06 7.70
C GLN A 293 18.44 -4.09 8.83
N ARG A 294 19.49 -4.16 9.65
CA ARG A 294 19.59 -5.13 10.76
C ARG A 294 18.47 -4.95 11.78
N THR A 295 18.00 -3.71 11.99
CA THR A 295 16.91 -3.36 12.92
C THR A 295 15.55 -3.90 12.51
N CYS A 296 15.41 -4.35 11.26
CA CYS A 296 14.16 -4.84 10.71
C CYS A 296 14.03 -6.37 10.77
N ARG A 297 15.13 -7.08 11.00
CA ARG A 297 15.06 -8.50 11.33
C ARG A 297 14.76 -8.61 12.82
N ARG A 298 13.50 -8.92 13.18
CA ARG A 298 13.22 -9.40 14.55
C ARG A 298 14.02 -10.69 14.75
N ASN A 299 14.84 -10.74 15.80
CA ASN A 299 15.54 -11.95 16.24
C ASN A 299 14.56 -13.10 16.46
#